data_AF-A0A1R2BGI5-F1
#
_entry.id   AF-A0A1R2BGI5-F1
#
_cell.length_a   1.000
_cell.length_b   1.000
_cell.length_c   1.000
_cell.angle_alpha   90.00
_cell.angle_beta   90.00
_cell.angle_gamma   90.00
#
_symmetry.space_group_name_H-M   'P 1'
#
loop_
_entity.id
_entity.type
_entity.pdbx_description
1 polymer ?
#
loop_
_entity_poly.entity_id
_entity_poly.type
_entity_poly.pdbx_seq_one_letter_code
_entity_poly.pdbx_strand_id
1 'polypeptide(L)'
;MFIYLSFLINALLIGWEAIQLRTIGRQYFQNIMNIIDFIRCFTTVLFGIFLLYDFEHSIMTWIMIVLNIIRGITGFRAFGNTRYYTKLLQMCFDRMKYFLLIFIYSTLALGIMNSIASNQENITFKSLWSSSFDIIAGTTDSFYQENTIQTITYILAITVNMIIMLNMIISILGDVFDEFQLDAEIYNYSEMADIIFEIDQLLSFRNKKNKLSYLHVCMHAYEKPTDNWKGKIIDIREYLKDKFLNESLKPLIDENNNQIKKIEENAALNFKSMNNIVNTIDEKVTNFNMMNEKNESNYKIIDEKVAVVDEDFITNFKMMNEKNESNFKMMDEKNESNFKMMDEKVVAIDEKVITNFKMMNEKNESNFKATDEKVITNFKMMNEKNESNFKMMDEKMNAFQNKVGEIEGAISSINENIQLLLSVLSKKSDL
;
A
#
# COMPACT_ATOMS: atom_id res chain seq x y z
N MET A 1 -64.57 29.77 -66.71
CA MET A 1 -63.60 28.66 -66.72
C MET A 1 -63.02 28.39 -65.32
N PHE A 2 -62.45 29.40 -64.64
CA PHE A 2 -61.91 29.26 -63.28
C PHE A 2 -62.92 28.81 -62.22
N ILE A 3 -64.17 29.29 -62.28
CA ILE A 3 -65.24 28.88 -61.36
C ILE A 3 -65.54 27.38 -61.50
N TYR A 4 -65.70 26.88 -62.73
CA TYR A 4 -65.95 25.46 -62.99
C TYR A 4 -64.79 24.56 -62.53
N LEU A 5 -63.53 25.01 -62.72
CA LEU A 5 -62.36 24.30 -62.22
C LEU A 5 -62.35 24.25 -60.67
N SER A 6 -62.70 25.36 -60.03
CA SER A 6 -62.83 25.42 -58.56
C SER A 6 -63.92 24.47 -58.05
N PHE A 7 -65.08 24.42 -58.70
CA PHE A 7 -66.13 23.47 -58.36
C PHE A 7 -65.70 22.00 -58.54
N LEU A 8 -64.95 21.69 -59.60
CA LEU A 8 -64.42 20.34 -59.82
C LEU A 8 -63.46 19.92 -58.69
N ILE A 9 -62.53 20.79 -58.32
CA ILE A 9 -61.59 20.54 -57.22
C ILE A 9 -62.34 20.34 -55.90
N ASN A 10 -63.32 21.19 -55.62
CA ASN A 10 -64.13 21.07 -54.41
C ASN A 10 -64.98 19.79 -54.40
N ALA A 11 -65.51 19.36 -55.55
CA ALA A 11 -66.21 18.08 -55.66
C ALA A 11 -65.29 16.88 -55.38
N LEU A 12 -64.04 16.92 -55.85
CA LEU A 12 -63.04 15.89 -55.53
C LEU A 12 -62.69 15.87 -54.04
N LEU A 13 -62.53 17.05 -53.41
CA LEU A 13 -62.27 17.16 -51.98
C LEU A 13 -63.46 16.66 -51.14
N ILE A 14 -64.70 17.00 -51.52
CA ILE A 14 -65.90 16.46 -50.86
C ILE A 14 -65.96 14.93 -51.00
N GLY A 15 -65.63 14.41 -52.19
CA GLY A 15 -65.54 12.98 -52.44
C GLY A 15 -64.50 12.29 -51.55
N TRP A 16 -63.35 12.93 -51.34
CA TRP A 16 -62.31 12.47 -50.43
C TRP A 16 -62.81 12.36 -48.98
N GLU A 17 -63.42 13.43 -48.46
CA GLU A 17 -63.95 13.45 -47.09
C GLU A 17 -65.08 12.44 -46.89
N ALA A 18 -65.94 12.25 -47.90
CA ALA A 18 -67.02 11.25 -47.85
C ALA A 18 -66.49 9.82 -47.74
N ILE A 19 -65.37 9.51 -48.40
CA ILE A 19 -64.71 8.19 -48.29
C ILE A 19 -64.13 8.00 -46.88
N GLN A 20 -63.43 9.00 -46.35
CA GLN A 20 -62.87 8.93 -45.00
C GLN A 20 -63.94 8.78 -43.92
N LEU A 21 -65.04 9.55 -44.02
CA LEU A 21 -66.18 9.46 -43.11
C LEU A 21 -66.81 8.06 -43.12
N ARG A 22 -66.90 7.42 -44.30
CA ARG A 22 -67.46 6.08 -44.44
C ARG A 22 -66.56 5.00 -43.83
N THR A 23 -65.25 5.11 -43.96
CA THR A 23 -64.29 4.11 -43.46
C THR A 23 -64.12 4.17 -41.95
N ILE A 24 -64.01 5.37 -41.38
CA ILE A 24 -63.79 5.58 -39.94
C ILE A 24 -65.10 5.59 -39.14
N GLY A 25 -66.19 6.07 -39.73
CA GLY A 25 -67.49 6.21 -39.05
C GLY A 25 -67.47 7.28 -37.95
N ARG A 26 -67.93 6.94 -36.74
CA ARG A 26 -68.09 7.92 -35.63
C ARG A 26 -66.77 8.49 -35.10
N GLN A 27 -65.67 7.76 -35.22
CA GLN A 27 -64.35 8.24 -34.79
C GLN A 27 -63.85 9.43 -35.64
N TYR A 28 -64.43 9.65 -36.83
CA TYR A 28 -64.07 10.78 -37.69
C TYR A 28 -64.30 12.13 -37.01
N PHE A 29 -65.37 12.26 -36.21
CA PHE A 29 -65.72 13.48 -35.51
C PHE A 29 -64.91 13.74 -34.23
N GLN A 30 -63.99 12.84 -33.85
CA GLN A 30 -63.10 13.06 -32.70
C GLN A 30 -61.89 13.93 -33.08
N ASN A 31 -61.51 13.96 -34.36
CA ASN A 31 -60.40 14.78 -34.83
C ASN A 31 -60.87 16.19 -35.21
N ILE A 32 -60.28 17.21 -34.58
CA ILE A 32 -60.58 18.63 -34.83
C ILE A 32 -60.35 19.00 -36.31
N MET A 33 -59.32 18.45 -36.95
CA MET A 33 -59.00 18.77 -38.34
C MET A 33 -60.09 18.29 -39.30
N ASN A 34 -60.64 17.12 -39.04
CA ASN A 34 -61.75 16.56 -39.82
C ASN A 34 -63.03 17.39 -39.68
N ILE A 35 -63.29 17.95 -38.48
CA ILE A 35 -64.41 18.87 -38.26
C ILE A 35 -64.21 20.15 -39.08
N ILE A 36 -63.00 20.71 -39.09
CA ILE A 36 -62.68 21.91 -39.90
C ILE A 36 -62.89 21.61 -41.39
N ASP A 37 -62.46 20.45 -41.87
CA ASP A 37 -62.65 20.02 -43.26
C ASP A 37 -64.11 19.85 -43.64
N PHE A 38 -64.93 19.33 -42.72
CA PHE A 38 -66.38 19.22 -42.89
C PHE A 38 -67.06 20.59 -42.98
N ILE A 39 -66.71 21.52 -42.06
CA ILE A 39 -67.23 22.90 -42.08
C ILE A 39 -66.83 23.60 -43.38
N ARG A 40 -65.58 23.44 -43.82
CA ARG A 40 -65.10 23.97 -45.10
C ARG A 40 -65.91 23.44 -46.29
N CYS A 41 -66.18 22.13 -46.33
CA CYS A 41 -67.02 21.56 -47.39
C CYS A 41 -68.41 22.19 -47.39
N PHE A 42 -69.02 22.35 -46.22
CA PHE A 42 -70.32 22.99 -46.07
C PHE A 42 -70.31 24.45 -46.53
N THR A 43 -69.33 25.24 -46.10
CA THR A 43 -69.24 26.66 -46.49
C THR A 43 -68.96 26.84 -47.98
N THR A 44 -68.21 25.93 -48.59
CA THR A 44 -67.92 25.96 -50.04
C THR A 44 -69.15 25.60 -50.88
N VAL A 45 -69.96 24.63 -50.43
CA VAL A 45 -71.24 24.30 -51.08
C VAL A 45 -72.22 25.47 -50.97
N LEU A 46 -72.35 26.07 -49.79
CA LEU A 46 -73.20 27.25 -49.59
C LEU A 46 -72.77 28.43 -50.46
N PHE A 47 -71.46 28.71 -50.53
CA PHE A 47 -70.93 29.74 -51.41
C PHE A 47 -71.27 29.44 -52.88
N GLY A 48 -71.16 28.19 -53.31
CA GLY A 48 -71.52 27.79 -54.65
C GLY A 48 -73.01 27.98 -54.97
N ILE A 49 -73.89 27.70 -54.01
CA ILE A 49 -75.34 27.97 -54.13
C ILE A 49 -75.58 29.48 -54.24
N PHE A 50 -74.96 30.29 -53.39
CA PHE A 50 -75.13 31.74 -53.44
C PHE A 50 -74.63 32.37 -54.74
N LEU A 51 -73.55 31.83 -55.31
CA LEU A 51 -73.06 32.24 -56.63
C LEU A 51 -74.07 31.92 -57.75
N LEU A 52 -74.84 30.83 -57.64
CA LEU A 52 -75.88 30.48 -58.62
C LEU A 52 -77.13 31.36 -58.52
N TYR A 53 -77.40 31.92 -57.33
CA TYR A 53 -78.55 32.80 -57.08
C TYR A 53 -78.19 34.29 -57.08
N ASP A 54 -76.93 34.65 -57.38
CA ASP A 54 -76.41 36.03 -57.46
C ASP A 54 -76.52 36.82 -56.13
N PHE A 55 -76.45 36.13 -54.99
CA PHE A 55 -76.42 36.76 -53.66
C PHE A 55 -74.98 36.93 -53.16
N GLU A 56 -74.52 38.16 -53.03
CA GLU A 56 -73.19 38.46 -52.48
C GLU A 56 -73.24 38.66 -50.96
N HIS A 57 -72.69 37.70 -50.21
CA HIS A 57 -72.46 37.83 -48.77
C HIS A 57 -70.96 37.85 -48.45
N SER A 58 -70.42 39.05 -48.21
CA SER A 58 -68.98 39.28 -47.94
C SER A 58 -68.44 38.44 -46.78
N ILE A 59 -69.18 38.33 -45.66
CA ILE A 59 -68.77 37.55 -44.49
C ILE A 59 -68.60 36.06 -44.83
N MET A 60 -69.54 35.50 -45.59
CA MET A 60 -69.53 34.07 -45.93
C MET A 60 -68.38 33.74 -46.89
N THR A 61 -68.16 34.60 -47.89
CA THR A 61 -67.01 34.49 -48.80
C THR A 61 -65.69 34.57 -48.05
N TRP A 62 -65.60 35.48 -47.07
CA TRP A 62 -64.41 35.62 -46.22
C TRP A 62 -64.15 34.35 -45.40
N ILE A 63 -65.17 33.79 -44.73
CA ILE A 63 -65.04 32.55 -43.96
C ILE A 63 -64.58 31.40 -44.86
N MET A 64 -65.15 31.25 -46.05
CA MET A 64 -64.77 30.22 -47.01
C MET A 64 -63.30 30.33 -47.43
N ILE A 65 -62.82 31.55 -47.75
CA ILE A 65 -61.42 31.78 -48.12
C ILE A 65 -60.48 31.45 -46.95
N VAL A 66 -60.81 31.91 -45.74
CA VAL A 66 -59.99 31.66 -44.54
C VAL A 66 -59.85 30.16 -44.27
N LEU A 67 -60.94 29.41 -44.31
CA LEU A 67 -60.91 27.95 -44.10
C LEU A 67 -60.07 27.23 -45.17
N ASN A 68 -60.11 27.68 -46.43
CA ASN A 68 -59.27 27.14 -47.49
C ASN A 68 -57.78 27.45 -47.28
N ILE A 69 -57.43 28.65 -46.80
CA ILE A 69 -56.04 29.01 -46.47
C ILE A 69 -55.53 28.17 -45.30
N ILE A 70 -56.32 28.01 -44.23
CA ILE A 70 -55.95 27.17 -43.07
C ILE A 70 -55.65 25.75 -43.54
N ARG A 71 -56.46 25.19 -44.45
CA ARG A 71 -56.17 23.87 -45.02
C ARG A 71 -54.88 23.86 -45.82
N GLY A 72 -54.61 24.90 -46.61
CA GLY A 72 -53.34 25.06 -47.32
C GLY A 72 -52.13 24.94 -46.38
N ILE A 73 -52.19 25.56 -45.20
CA ILE A 73 -51.14 25.47 -44.18
C ILE A 73 -50.98 24.02 -43.69
N THR A 74 -52.08 23.32 -43.40
CA THR A 74 -52.02 21.90 -42.99
C THR A 74 -51.52 20.96 -44.10
N GLY A 75 -51.61 21.37 -45.37
CA GLY A 75 -51.06 20.62 -46.50
C GLY A 75 -49.53 20.49 -46.45
N PHE A 76 -48.84 21.45 -45.83
CA PHE A 76 -47.39 21.41 -45.64
C PHE A 76 -46.92 20.29 -44.69
N ARG A 77 -47.84 19.62 -44.00
CA ARG A 77 -47.57 18.45 -43.15
C ARG A 77 -46.98 17.27 -43.95
N ALA A 78 -47.27 17.20 -45.25
CA ALA A 78 -46.79 16.13 -46.12
C ALA A 78 -45.27 16.18 -46.36
N PHE A 79 -44.64 17.37 -46.36
CA PHE A 79 -43.22 17.52 -46.64
C PHE A 79 -42.39 17.51 -45.35
N GLY A 80 -41.26 16.79 -45.35
CA GLY A 80 -40.46 16.54 -44.15
C GLY A 80 -40.01 17.81 -43.42
N ASN A 81 -39.44 18.78 -44.14
CA ASN A 81 -38.90 19.99 -43.51
C ASN A 81 -39.99 20.92 -42.96
N THR A 82 -41.17 20.96 -43.58
CA THR A 82 -42.26 21.85 -43.16
C THR A 82 -43.18 21.22 -42.13
N ARG A 83 -43.24 19.89 -42.06
CA ARG A 83 -44.00 19.15 -41.04
C ARG A 83 -43.61 19.57 -39.63
N TYR A 84 -42.31 19.68 -39.37
CA TYR A 84 -41.75 20.17 -38.12
C TYR A 84 -42.42 21.48 -37.68
N TYR A 85 -42.43 22.48 -38.56
CA TYR A 85 -43.01 23.79 -38.25
C TYR A 85 -44.54 23.76 -38.10
N THR A 86 -45.24 22.95 -38.91
CA THR A 86 -46.70 22.83 -38.77
C THR A 86 -47.12 22.27 -37.42
N LYS A 87 -46.37 21.28 -36.89
CA LYS A 87 -46.65 20.69 -35.59
C LYS A 87 -46.29 21.62 -34.44
N LEU A 88 -45.14 22.30 -34.55
CA LEU A 88 -44.74 23.33 -33.60
C LEU A 88 -45.81 24.42 -33.48
N LEU A 89 -46.32 24.94 -34.62
CA LEU A 89 -47.38 25.95 -34.60
C LEU A 89 -48.65 25.45 -33.90
N GLN A 90 -49.10 24.23 -34.19
CA GLN A 90 -50.27 23.64 -33.53
C GLN A 90 -50.07 23.54 -32.00
N MET A 91 -48.89 23.08 -31.58
CA MET A 91 -48.55 22.95 -30.16
C MET A 91 -48.49 24.32 -29.47
N CYS A 92 -47.92 25.33 -30.11
CA CYS A 92 -47.92 26.70 -29.62
C CYS A 92 -49.34 27.24 -29.44
N PHE A 93 -50.24 27.01 -30.41
CA PHE A 93 -51.63 27.46 -30.30
C PHE A 93 -52.38 26.80 -29.14
N ASP A 94 -52.21 25.48 -28.94
CA ASP A 94 -52.89 24.79 -27.84
C ASP A 94 -52.39 25.27 -26.47
N ARG A 95 -51.09 25.53 -26.34
CA ARG A 95 -50.48 26.00 -25.10
C ARG A 95 -50.77 27.47 -24.80
N MET A 96 -50.93 28.31 -25.82
CA MET A 96 -51.27 29.74 -25.66
C MET A 96 -52.76 30.02 -25.41
N LYS A 97 -53.67 29.03 -25.48
CA LYS A 97 -55.13 29.29 -25.40
C LYS A 97 -55.59 30.01 -24.13
N TYR A 98 -55.04 29.63 -22.97
CA TYR A 98 -55.40 30.25 -21.69
C TYR A 98 -54.84 31.67 -21.57
N PHE A 99 -53.62 31.87 -22.09
CA PHE A 99 -53.02 33.19 -22.18
C PHE A 99 -53.84 34.11 -23.10
N LEU A 100 -54.25 33.61 -24.26
CA LEU A 100 -55.04 34.37 -25.23
C LEU A 100 -56.40 34.80 -24.65
N LEU A 101 -56.98 34.00 -23.75
CA LEU A 101 -58.17 34.38 -22.99
C LEU A 101 -57.91 35.58 -22.06
N ILE A 102 -56.81 35.57 -21.30
CA ILE A 102 -56.41 36.70 -20.44
C ILE A 102 -56.13 37.94 -21.30
N PHE A 103 -55.48 37.75 -22.44
CA PHE A 103 -55.18 38.81 -23.40
C PHE A 103 -56.46 39.47 -23.96
N ILE A 104 -57.44 38.66 -24.42
CA ILE A 104 -58.74 39.16 -24.88
C ILE A 104 -59.43 39.96 -23.78
N TYR A 105 -59.45 39.43 -22.55
CA TYR A 105 -60.07 40.09 -21.40
C TYR A 105 -59.40 41.44 -21.09
N SER A 106 -58.06 41.47 -21.03
CA SER A 106 -57.30 42.69 -20.77
C SER A 106 -57.53 43.74 -21.87
N THR A 107 -57.55 43.33 -23.13
CA THR A 107 -57.77 44.22 -24.28
C THR A 107 -59.16 44.83 -24.25
N LEU A 108 -60.20 44.02 -23.96
CA LEU A 108 -61.57 44.49 -23.81
C LEU A 108 -61.70 45.45 -22.61
N ALA A 109 -61.10 45.13 -21.47
CA ALA A 109 -61.13 45.98 -20.28
C ALA A 109 -60.51 47.35 -20.55
N LEU A 110 -59.36 47.39 -21.26
CA LEU A 110 -58.71 48.63 -21.67
C LEU A 110 -59.57 49.42 -22.68
N GLY A 111 -60.27 48.74 -23.59
CA GLY A 111 -61.20 49.39 -24.53
C GLY A 111 -62.40 50.02 -23.87
N ILE A 112 -63.00 49.33 -22.91
CA ILE A 112 -64.08 49.89 -22.09
C ILE A 112 -63.57 51.13 -21.33
N MET A 113 -62.40 51.03 -20.70
CA MET A 113 -61.80 52.15 -19.95
C MET A 113 -61.53 53.36 -20.85
N ASN A 114 -61.02 53.14 -22.06
CA ASN A 114 -60.81 54.22 -23.03
C ASN A 114 -62.11 54.83 -23.56
N SER A 115 -63.14 54.01 -23.80
CA SER A 115 -64.45 54.48 -24.26
C SER A 115 -65.11 55.39 -23.22
N ILE A 116 -64.98 55.06 -21.93
CA ILE A 116 -65.46 55.88 -20.82
C ILE A 116 -64.62 57.17 -20.72
N ALA A 117 -63.29 57.07 -20.78
CA ALA A 117 -62.40 58.22 -20.69
C ALA A 117 -62.57 59.23 -21.84
N SER A 118 -63.06 58.76 -22.99
CA SER A 118 -63.30 59.57 -24.19
C SER A 118 -64.73 60.11 -24.31
N ASN A 119 -65.61 59.84 -23.33
CA ASN A 119 -67.02 60.27 -23.33
C ASN A 119 -67.75 60.01 -24.66
N GLN A 120 -67.51 58.87 -25.31
CA GLN A 120 -68.22 58.53 -26.55
C GLN A 120 -69.65 58.08 -26.24
N GLU A 121 -70.65 58.71 -26.87
CA GLU A 121 -72.07 58.44 -26.64
C GLU A 121 -72.52 57.04 -27.11
N ASN A 122 -71.81 56.43 -28.06
CA ASN A 122 -72.14 55.11 -28.62
C ASN A 122 -70.98 54.13 -28.51
N ILE A 123 -71.23 53.02 -27.82
CA ILE A 123 -70.30 51.90 -27.70
C ILE A 123 -70.27 51.14 -29.05
N THR A 124 -69.20 51.31 -29.81
CA THR A 124 -69.01 50.65 -31.13
C THR A 124 -67.93 49.58 -31.01
N PHE A 125 -67.94 48.54 -31.87
CA PHE A 125 -66.86 47.55 -31.94
C PHE A 125 -65.46 48.20 -32.07
N LYS A 126 -65.38 49.31 -32.82
CA LYS A 126 -64.14 50.06 -32.98
C LYS A 126 -63.60 50.61 -31.66
N SER A 127 -64.46 51.12 -30.78
CA SER A 127 -64.04 51.72 -29.49
C SER A 127 -63.77 50.67 -28.41
N LEU A 128 -64.45 49.52 -28.47
CA LEU A 128 -64.26 48.43 -27.50
C LEU A 128 -63.05 47.55 -27.80
N TRP A 129 -62.84 47.19 -29.07
CA TRP A 129 -61.87 46.17 -29.45
C TRP A 129 -60.76 46.72 -30.33
N SER A 130 -61.12 47.34 -31.47
CA SER A 130 -60.15 47.76 -32.48
C SER A 130 -59.13 48.74 -31.92
N SER A 131 -59.58 49.82 -31.27
CA SER A 131 -58.67 50.86 -30.77
C SER A 131 -57.69 50.34 -29.72
N SER A 132 -58.14 49.46 -28.82
CA SER A 132 -57.25 48.90 -27.79
C SER A 132 -56.31 47.85 -28.35
N PHE A 133 -56.75 47.10 -29.35
CA PHE A 133 -55.89 46.18 -30.08
C PHE A 133 -54.84 46.92 -30.92
N ASP A 134 -55.20 48.06 -31.51
CA ASP A 134 -54.31 48.93 -32.26
C ASP A 134 -53.12 49.40 -31.40
N ILE A 135 -53.36 49.79 -30.13
CA ILE A 135 -52.27 50.08 -29.17
C ILE A 135 -51.31 48.89 -29.05
N ILE A 136 -51.84 47.67 -28.96
CA ILE A 136 -51.04 46.46 -28.81
C ILE A 136 -50.20 46.20 -30.06
N ALA A 137 -50.77 46.46 -31.23
CA ALA A 137 -50.10 46.36 -32.52
C ALA A 137 -49.10 47.51 -32.77
N GLY A 138 -49.07 48.53 -31.91
CA GLY A 138 -48.16 49.67 -31.98
C GLY A 138 -48.70 50.86 -32.76
N THR A 139 -49.98 50.88 -33.12
CA THR A 139 -50.65 52.04 -33.74
C THR A 139 -51.28 52.92 -32.66
N THR A 140 -50.82 54.17 -32.56
CA THR A 140 -51.20 55.09 -31.46
C THR A 140 -52.29 56.08 -31.84
N ASP A 141 -52.66 56.16 -33.13
CA ASP A 141 -53.56 57.18 -33.68
C ASP A 141 -54.99 57.11 -33.13
N SER A 142 -55.37 55.99 -32.53
CA SER A 142 -56.71 55.76 -31.98
C SER A 142 -56.93 56.34 -30.58
N PHE A 143 -55.87 56.81 -29.91
CA PHE A 143 -55.93 57.40 -28.57
C PHE A 143 -55.52 58.88 -28.63
N TYR A 144 -56.49 59.75 -28.91
CA TYR A 144 -56.29 61.19 -28.79
C TYR A 144 -56.09 61.55 -27.30
N GLN A 145 -54.93 62.11 -26.96
CA GLN A 145 -54.54 62.49 -25.60
C GLN A 145 -55.10 63.88 -25.25
N GLU A 146 -56.43 64.04 -25.21
CA GLU A 146 -57.02 65.32 -24.80
C GLU A 146 -57.18 65.40 -23.27
N ASN A 147 -57.46 64.26 -22.61
CA ASN A 147 -57.74 64.20 -21.18
C ASN A 147 -56.63 63.48 -20.37
N THR A 148 -56.39 63.95 -19.14
CA THR A 148 -55.44 63.32 -18.19
C THR A 148 -55.77 61.85 -17.90
N ILE A 149 -57.06 61.50 -17.84
CA ILE A 149 -57.55 60.13 -17.63
C ILE A 149 -57.21 59.24 -18.82
N GLN A 150 -57.29 59.76 -20.06
CA GLN A 150 -56.89 59.03 -21.26
C GLN A 150 -55.38 58.77 -21.28
N THR A 151 -54.56 59.75 -20.88
CA THR A 151 -53.11 59.58 -20.78
C THR A 151 -52.73 58.50 -19.75
N ILE A 152 -53.39 58.45 -18.59
CA ILE A 152 -53.18 57.39 -17.59
C ILE A 152 -53.60 56.02 -18.16
N THR A 153 -54.75 55.97 -18.83
CA THR A 153 -55.27 54.74 -19.48
C THR A 153 -54.30 54.23 -20.55
N TYR A 154 -53.73 55.14 -21.33
CA TYR A 154 -52.75 54.84 -22.37
C TYR A 154 -51.43 54.29 -21.79
N ILE A 155 -50.89 54.91 -20.74
CA ILE A 155 -49.68 54.42 -20.05
C ILE A 155 -49.92 53.03 -19.45
N LEU A 156 -51.08 52.82 -18.83
CA LEU A 156 -51.46 51.53 -18.26
C LEU A 156 -51.64 50.46 -19.34
N ALA A 157 -52.28 50.81 -20.46
CA ALA A 157 -52.44 49.93 -21.61
C ALA A 157 -51.07 49.48 -22.15
N ILE A 158 -50.16 50.40 -22.44
CA ILE A 158 -48.82 50.05 -22.96
C ILE A 158 -48.06 49.17 -21.98
N THR A 159 -48.06 49.53 -20.69
CA THR A 159 -47.29 48.79 -19.67
C THR A 159 -47.82 47.37 -19.51
N VAL A 160 -49.14 47.21 -19.34
CA VAL A 160 -49.79 45.91 -19.18
C VAL A 160 -49.61 45.07 -20.44
N ASN A 161 -49.82 45.65 -21.62
CA ASN A 161 -49.69 44.94 -22.89
C ASN A 161 -48.25 44.51 -23.17
N MET A 162 -47.25 45.34 -22.85
CA MET A 162 -45.84 44.97 -22.97
C MET A 162 -45.49 43.79 -22.05
N ILE A 163 -45.95 43.80 -20.80
CA ILE A 163 -45.74 42.69 -19.85
C ILE A 163 -46.40 41.41 -20.37
N ILE A 164 -47.65 41.51 -20.82
CA ILE A 164 -48.41 40.38 -21.36
C ILE A 164 -47.69 39.78 -22.58
N MET A 165 -47.25 40.62 -23.53
CA MET A 165 -46.57 40.17 -24.76
C MET A 165 -45.20 39.55 -24.47
N LEU A 166 -44.42 40.14 -23.56
CA LEU A 166 -43.12 39.58 -23.14
C LEU A 166 -43.29 38.23 -22.43
N ASN A 167 -44.27 38.11 -21.54
CA ASN A 167 -44.54 36.84 -20.85
C ASN A 167 -45.00 35.74 -21.82
N MET A 168 -45.75 36.09 -22.87
CA MET A 168 -46.14 35.14 -23.92
C MET A 168 -44.91 34.60 -24.68
N ILE A 169 -44.04 35.50 -25.14
CA ILE A 169 -42.90 35.14 -25.99
C ILE A 169 -41.82 34.43 -25.18
N ILE A 170 -41.46 34.96 -24.02
CA ILE A 170 -40.30 34.48 -23.25
C ILE A 170 -40.67 33.19 -22.50
N SER A 171 -41.80 33.18 -21.79
CA SER A 171 -42.12 32.05 -20.91
C SER A 171 -42.85 30.95 -21.66
N ILE A 172 -43.97 31.27 -22.33
CA ILE A 172 -44.83 30.23 -22.91
C ILE A 172 -44.24 29.70 -24.21
N LEU A 173 -43.87 30.58 -25.15
CA LEU A 173 -43.32 30.12 -26.43
C LEU A 173 -41.93 29.49 -26.27
N GLY A 174 -41.11 30.01 -25.35
CA GLY A 174 -39.82 29.43 -24.98
C GLY A 174 -39.95 28.01 -24.42
N ASP A 175 -40.82 27.82 -23.42
CA ASP A 175 -41.04 26.50 -22.82
C ASP A 175 -41.62 25.48 -23.81
N VAL A 176 -42.54 25.90 -24.67
CA VAL A 176 -43.13 25.04 -25.71
C VAL A 176 -42.09 24.67 -26.77
N PHE A 177 -41.22 25.60 -27.14
CA PHE A 177 -40.14 25.31 -28.07
C PHE A 177 -39.15 24.28 -27.50
N ASP A 178 -38.78 24.43 -26.23
CA ASP A 178 -37.90 23.47 -25.54
C ASP A 178 -38.56 22.08 -25.41
N GLU A 179 -39.84 22.02 -25.01
CA GLU A 179 -40.64 20.78 -24.95
C GLU A 179 -40.70 20.10 -26.32
N PHE A 180 -40.96 20.89 -27.36
CA PHE A 180 -41.02 20.39 -28.73
C PHE A 180 -39.68 19.87 -29.24
N GLN A 181 -38.56 20.51 -28.89
CA GLN A 181 -37.23 20.03 -29.28
C GLN A 181 -36.90 18.65 -28.68
N LEU A 182 -37.31 18.39 -27.44
CA LEU A 182 -37.06 17.10 -26.79
C LEU A 182 -37.83 15.96 -27.46
N ASP A 183 -39.09 16.22 -27.82
CA ASP A 183 -39.98 15.22 -28.41
C ASP A 183 -40.08 15.33 -29.94
N ALA A 184 -39.18 16.09 -30.60
CA ALA A 184 -39.25 16.42 -32.02
C ALA A 184 -39.29 15.18 -32.93
N GLU A 185 -38.49 14.15 -32.62
CA GLU A 185 -38.51 12.90 -33.37
C GLU A 185 -39.84 12.15 -33.20
N ILE A 186 -40.34 12.07 -31.96
CA ILE A 186 -41.61 11.42 -31.64
C ILE A 186 -42.75 12.11 -32.39
N TYR A 187 -42.82 13.44 -32.35
CA TYR A 187 -43.83 14.20 -33.07
C TYR A 187 -43.73 14.04 -34.59
N ASN A 188 -42.53 13.99 -35.15
CA ASN A 188 -42.34 13.76 -36.58
C ASN A 188 -42.85 12.38 -37.02
N TYR A 189 -42.54 11.33 -36.26
CA TYR A 189 -43.01 9.98 -36.55
C TYR A 189 -44.51 9.82 -36.31
N SER A 190 -45.07 10.47 -35.28
CA SER A 190 -46.51 10.50 -35.03
C SER A 190 -47.26 11.12 -36.21
N GLU A 191 -46.84 12.30 -36.68
CA GLU A 191 -47.47 12.95 -37.83
C GLU A 191 -47.28 12.14 -39.12
N MET A 192 -46.14 11.46 -39.28
CA MET A 192 -45.94 10.56 -40.40
C MET A 192 -46.92 9.38 -40.35
N ALA A 193 -47.12 8.78 -39.18
CA ALA A 193 -48.05 7.69 -38.98
C ALA A 193 -49.49 8.14 -39.26
N ASP A 194 -49.89 9.33 -38.81
CA ASP A 194 -51.20 9.90 -39.07
C ASP A 194 -51.45 10.10 -40.57
N ILE A 195 -50.47 10.65 -41.32
CA ILE A 195 -50.57 10.81 -42.77
C ILE A 195 -50.63 9.44 -43.47
N ILE A 196 -49.80 8.48 -43.06
CA ILE A 196 -49.82 7.13 -43.64
C ILE A 196 -51.18 6.46 -43.38
N PHE A 197 -51.72 6.63 -42.17
CA PHE A 197 -53.03 6.11 -41.81
C PHE A 197 -54.16 6.74 -42.64
N GLU A 198 -54.13 8.06 -42.85
CA GLU A 198 -55.07 8.75 -43.75
C GLU A 198 -54.98 8.23 -45.19
N ILE A 199 -53.78 7.96 -45.69
CA ILE A 199 -53.55 7.40 -47.03
C ILE A 199 -54.05 5.95 -47.11
N ASP A 200 -53.78 5.14 -46.07
CA ASP A 200 -54.19 3.74 -46.02
C ASP A 200 -55.72 3.58 -45.99
N GLN A 201 -56.43 4.47 -45.30
CA GLN A 201 -57.91 4.49 -45.32
C GLN A 201 -58.49 4.62 -46.73
N LEU A 202 -57.83 5.37 -47.61
CA LEU A 202 -58.25 5.51 -49.00
C LEU A 202 -57.91 4.28 -49.82
N LEU A 203 -56.74 3.69 -49.59
CA LEU A 203 -56.34 2.45 -50.26
C LEU A 203 -57.20 1.27 -49.85
N SER A 204 -57.66 1.24 -48.58
CA SER A 204 -58.56 0.24 -48.01
C SER A 204 -59.92 0.20 -48.71
N PHE A 205 -60.39 1.33 -49.26
CA PHE A 205 -61.58 1.37 -50.11
C PHE A 205 -61.43 0.49 -51.37
N ARG A 206 -60.21 0.37 -51.92
CA ARG A 206 -59.92 -0.39 -53.14
C ARG A 206 -59.42 -1.81 -52.87
N ASN A 207 -58.71 -2.05 -51.76
CA ASN A 207 -58.10 -3.33 -51.44
C ASN A 207 -58.50 -3.84 -50.04
N LYS A 208 -59.38 -4.85 -49.99
CA LYS A 208 -59.82 -5.51 -48.74
C LYS A 208 -58.85 -6.55 -48.17
N LYS A 209 -57.61 -6.66 -48.68
CA LYS A 209 -56.67 -7.70 -48.22
C LYS A 209 -55.93 -7.23 -46.96
N ASN A 210 -56.62 -7.26 -45.83
CA ASN A 210 -56.02 -7.02 -44.52
C ASN A 210 -55.20 -8.26 -44.14
N LYS A 211 -53.87 -8.17 -44.21
CA LYS A 211 -52.98 -9.14 -43.56
C LYS A 211 -52.72 -8.64 -42.14
N LEU A 212 -53.33 -9.31 -41.18
CA LEU A 212 -53.02 -9.09 -39.77
C LEU A 212 -51.63 -9.64 -39.48
N SER A 213 -50.76 -8.79 -38.96
CA SER A 213 -49.42 -9.14 -38.48
C SER A 213 -49.28 -8.61 -37.06
N TYR A 214 -48.49 -9.30 -36.24
CA TYR A 214 -48.22 -8.87 -34.87
C TYR A 214 -47.20 -7.72 -34.88
N LEU A 215 -47.56 -6.58 -34.29
CA LEU A 215 -46.64 -5.49 -34.01
C LEU A 215 -46.08 -5.67 -32.61
N HIS A 216 -44.77 -5.92 -32.51
CA HIS A 216 -44.09 -5.93 -31.23
C HIS A 216 -43.73 -4.47 -30.88
N VAL A 217 -44.51 -3.87 -29.97
CA VAL A 217 -44.23 -2.51 -29.50
C VAL A 217 -43.27 -2.61 -28.32
N CYS A 218 -41.99 -2.29 -28.56
CA CYS A 218 -41.04 -2.09 -27.47
C CYS A 218 -41.31 -0.73 -26.84
N MET A 219 -42.11 -0.71 -25.77
CA MET A 219 -42.26 0.47 -24.94
C MET A 219 -41.08 0.56 -23.97
N HIS A 220 -40.53 1.76 -23.78
CA HIS A 220 -39.61 1.97 -22.66
C HIS A 220 -40.35 1.68 -21.35
N ALA A 221 -39.71 0.95 -20.43
CA ALA A 221 -40.29 0.56 -19.14
C ALA A 221 -40.70 1.75 -18.23
N TYR A 222 -40.45 2.98 -18.67
CA TYR A 222 -40.80 4.22 -18.01
C TYR A 222 -41.82 4.95 -18.88
N GLU A 223 -43.11 4.67 -18.68
CA GLU A 223 -44.16 5.58 -19.11
C GLU A 223 -43.91 6.92 -18.39
N LYS A 224 -43.75 8.01 -19.16
CA LYS A 224 -43.66 9.36 -18.60
C LYS A 224 -44.89 9.55 -17.68
N PRO A 225 -44.72 9.86 -16.39
CA PRO A 225 -45.87 10.22 -15.56
C PRO A 225 -46.55 11.45 -16.17
N THR A 226 -47.86 11.41 -16.15
CA THR A 226 -48.79 12.35 -16.78
C THR A 226 -48.40 13.83 -16.65
N ASP A 227 -47.97 14.39 -17.79
CA ASP A 227 -48.70 15.39 -18.58
C ASP A 227 -48.64 16.88 -18.19
N ASN A 228 -47.55 17.36 -17.58
CA ASN A 228 -47.24 18.80 -17.66
C ASN A 228 -45.72 19.01 -17.71
N TRP A 229 -45.22 19.45 -18.86
CA TRP A 229 -43.87 20.00 -18.97
C TRP A 229 -43.72 21.16 -17.97
N LYS A 230 -42.79 21.02 -17.02
CA LYS A 230 -42.52 22.03 -15.97
C LYS A 230 -41.31 22.90 -16.30
N GLY A 231 -40.76 22.80 -17.51
CA GLY A 231 -39.53 23.47 -17.90
C GLY A 231 -38.26 22.66 -17.60
N LYS A 232 -37.21 22.93 -18.39
CA LYS A 232 -35.97 22.13 -18.46
C LYS A 232 -35.29 21.92 -17.11
N ILE A 233 -35.22 22.97 -16.27
CA ILE A 233 -34.53 22.93 -14.99
C ILE A 233 -35.31 22.11 -13.95
N ILE A 234 -36.65 22.19 -13.98
CA ILE A 234 -37.49 21.50 -13.02
C ILE A 234 -37.56 20.01 -13.36
N ASP A 235 -37.66 19.68 -14.65
CA ASP A 235 -37.65 18.29 -15.12
C ASP A 235 -36.34 17.56 -14.77
N ILE A 236 -35.18 18.20 -15.02
CA ILE A 236 -33.87 17.65 -14.62
C ILE A 236 -33.78 17.45 -13.11
N ARG A 237 -34.30 18.40 -12.32
CA ARG A 237 -34.30 18.31 -10.85
C ARG A 237 -35.17 17.16 -10.36
N GLU A 238 -36.36 16.99 -10.92
CA GLU A 238 -37.31 15.93 -10.57
C GLU A 238 -36.74 14.57 -10.98
N TYR A 239 -36.16 14.45 -12.17
CA TYR A 239 -35.42 13.26 -12.60
C TYR A 239 -34.27 12.90 -11.65
N LEU A 240 -33.44 13.89 -11.26
CA LEU A 240 -32.34 13.66 -10.31
C LEU A 240 -32.86 13.23 -8.95
N LYS A 241 -33.95 13.84 -8.47
CA LYS A 241 -34.48 13.56 -7.14
C LYS A 241 -35.20 12.22 -7.07
N ASP A 242 -36.08 11.94 -8.03
CA ASP A 242 -36.92 10.75 -7.96
C ASP A 242 -36.21 9.53 -8.52
N LYS A 243 -35.50 9.66 -9.63
CA LYS A 243 -34.82 8.53 -10.25
C LYS A 243 -33.44 8.30 -9.66
N PHE A 244 -32.56 9.30 -9.77
CA PHE A 244 -31.17 9.10 -9.38
C PHE A 244 -30.99 8.93 -7.86
N LEU A 245 -31.62 9.78 -7.04
CA LEU A 245 -31.47 9.65 -5.59
C LEU A 245 -32.24 8.45 -5.02
N ASN A 246 -33.49 8.21 -5.42
CA ASN A 246 -34.27 7.13 -4.80
C ASN A 246 -34.03 5.75 -5.42
N GLU A 247 -33.91 5.64 -6.75
CA GLU A 247 -33.75 4.32 -7.40
C GLU A 247 -32.29 3.88 -7.49
N SER A 248 -31.34 4.81 -7.61
CA SER A 248 -29.93 4.46 -7.76
C SER A 248 -29.13 4.66 -6.48
N LEU A 249 -29.17 5.85 -5.89
CA LEU A 249 -28.26 6.22 -4.80
C LEU A 249 -28.68 5.61 -3.46
N LYS A 250 -29.97 5.69 -3.13
CA LYS A 250 -30.52 5.20 -1.86
C LYS A 250 -30.30 3.69 -1.66
N PRO A 251 -30.60 2.80 -2.62
CA PRO A 251 -30.34 1.37 -2.43
C PRO A 251 -28.85 1.06 -2.30
N LEU A 252 -27.96 1.78 -3.01
CA LEU A 252 -26.52 1.63 -2.84
C LEU A 252 -26.05 2.08 -1.44
N ILE A 253 -26.62 3.16 -0.91
CA ILE A 253 -26.35 3.62 0.46
C ILE A 253 -26.88 2.61 1.48
N ASP A 254 -28.09 2.10 1.29
CA ASP A 254 -28.69 1.12 2.19
C ASP A 254 -27.92 -0.21 2.16
N GLU A 255 -27.46 -0.65 0.99
CA GLU A 255 -26.60 -1.82 0.84
C GLU A 255 -25.24 -1.63 1.53
N ASN A 256 -24.58 -0.49 1.31
CA ASN A 256 -23.34 -0.17 2.00
C ASN A 256 -23.52 -0.09 3.52
N ASN A 257 -24.61 0.53 4.00
CA ASN A 257 -24.92 0.58 5.43
C ASN A 257 -25.13 -0.81 6.03
N ASN A 258 -25.77 -1.72 5.28
CA ASN A 258 -25.93 -3.11 5.71
C ASN A 258 -24.60 -3.87 5.72
N GLN A 259 -23.69 -3.60 4.76
CA GLN A 259 -22.34 -4.17 4.78
C GLN A 259 -21.53 -3.65 5.97
N ILE A 260 -21.61 -2.35 6.27
CA ILE A 260 -20.96 -1.74 7.44
C ILE A 260 -21.48 -2.38 8.73
N LYS A 261 -22.80 -2.55 8.89
CA LYS A 261 -23.38 -3.24 10.06
C LYS A 261 -22.84 -4.67 10.22
N LYS A 262 -22.75 -5.44 9.13
CA LYS A 262 -22.16 -6.80 9.18
C LYS A 262 -20.69 -6.77 9.58
N ILE A 263 -19.93 -5.77 9.14
CA ILE A 263 -18.52 -5.58 9.53
C ILE A 263 -18.43 -5.24 11.01
N GLU A 264 -19.28 -4.34 11.52
CA GLU A 264 -19.34 -3.98 12.95
C GLU A 264 -19.70 -5.19 13.82
N GLU A 265 -20.69 -5.99 13.44
CA GLU A 265 -21.08 -7.22 14.15
C GLU A 265 -19.94 -8.24 14.16
N ASN A 266 -19.27 -8.45 13.02
CA ASN A 266 -18.11 -9.34 12.93
C ASN A 266 -16.92 -8.82 13.76
N ALA A 267 -16.67 -7.51 13.75
CA ALA A 267 -15.64 -6.89 14.58
C ALA A 267 -15.95 -7.09 16.07
N ALA A 268 -17.20 -6.90 16.49
CA ALA A 268 -17.62 -7.14 17.88
C ALA A 268 -17.43 -8.61 18.31
N LEU A 269 -17.75 -9.57 17.43
CA LEU A 269 -17.49 -10.99 17.68
C LEU A 269 -15.99 -11.29 17.79
N ASN A 270 -15.19 -10.73 16.88
CA ASN A 270 -13.74 -10.87 16.91
C ASN A 270 -13.14 -10.27 18.19
N PHE A 271 -13.57 -9.08 18.61
CA PHE A 271 -13.15 -8.47 19.87
C PHE A 271 -13.51 -9.33 21.08
N LYS A 272 -14.72 -9.91 21.12
CA LYS A 272 -15.13 -10.82 22.19
C LYS A 272 -14.24 -12.07 22.24
N SER A 273 -13.93 -12.65 21.08
CA SER A 273 -13.02 -13.80 20.99
C SER A 273 -11.60 -13.44 21.46
N MET A 274 -11.11 -12.26 21.09
CA MET A 274 -9.79 -11.78 21.48
C MET A 274 -9.72 -11.51 22.98
N ASN A 275 -10.79 -10.96 23.57
CA ASN A 275 -10.88 -10.76 25.01
C ASN A 275 -10.82 -12.09 25.78
N ASN A 276 -11.47 -13.14 25.27
CA ASN A 276 -11.37 -14.48 25.86
C ASN A 276 -9.94 -15.04 25.78
N ILE A 277 -9.23 -14.81 24.66
CA ILE A 277 -7.82 -15.20 24.50
C ILE A 277 -6.94 -14.43 25.50
N VAL A 278 -7.15 -13.11 25.64
CA VAL A 278 -6.41 -12.28 26.61
C VAL A 278 -6.63 -12.78 28.03
N ASN A 279 -7.87 -13.07 28.44
CA ASN A 279 -8.15 -13.63 29.75
C ASN A 279 -7.43 -14.98 29.97
N THR A 280 -7.38 -15.84 28.95
CA THR A 280 -6.66 -17.12 29.01
C THR A 280 -5.14 -16.90 29.14
N ILE A 281 -4.60 -15.87 28.49
CA ILE A 281 -3.19 -15.50 28.62
C ILE A 281 -2.92 -14.96 30.03
N ASP A 282 -3.77 -14.11 30.57
CA ASP A 282 -3.65 -13.58 31.94
C ASP A 282 -3.65 -14.70 32.98
N GLU A 283 -4.52 -15.71 32.83
CA GLU A 283 -4.49 -16.92 33.68
C GLU A 283 -3.16 -17.69 33.55
N LYS A 284 -2.59 -17.79 32.35
CA LYS A 284 -1.28 -18.44 32.15
C LYS A 284 -0.14 -17.61 32.75
N VAL A 285 -0.18 -16.29 32.63
CA VAL A 285 0.82 -15.37 33.18
C VAL A 285 0.78 -15.40 34.70
N THR A 286 -0.40 -15.39 35.32
CA THR A 286 -0.53 -15.54 36.79
C THR A 286 0.02 -16.88 37.26
N ASN A 287 -0.29 -17.98 36.56
CA ASN A 287 0.30 -19.30 36.84
C ASN A 287 1.83 -19.33 36.67
N PHE A 288 2.37 -18.67 35.66
CA PHE A 288 3.81 -18.55 35.45
C PHE A 288 4.48 -17.75 36.57
N ASN A 289 3.88 -16.64 37.01
CA ASN A 289 4.40 -15.85 38.11
C ASN A 289 4.42 -16.65 39.42
N MET A 290 3.37 -17.40 39.73
CA MET A 290 3.35 -18.30 40.90
C MET A 290 4.43 -19.39 40.80
N MET A 291 4.68 -19.94 39.60
CA MET A 291 5.77 -20.90 39.39
C MET A 291 7.15 -20.25 39.56
N ASN A 292 7.31 -18.99 39.13
CA ASN A 292 8.56 -18.25 39.29
C ASN A 292 8.85 -17.94 40.76
N GLU A 293 7.87 -17.49 41.53
CA GLU A 293 8.00 -17.29 42.98
C GLU A 293 8.37 -18.59 43.71
N LYS A 294 7.75 -19.70 43.32
CA LYS A 294 8.10 -21.03 43.85
C LYS A 294 9.55 -21.40 43.51
N ASN A 295 10.01 -21.15 42.29
CA ASN A 295 11.39 -21.42 41.89
C ASN A 295 12.37 -20.52 42.65
N GLU A 296 12.06 -19.25 42.86
CA GLU A 296 12.88 -18.33 43.65
C GLU A 296 13.03 -18.81 45.11
N SER A 297 11.94 -19.32 45.70
CA SER A 297 12.00 -19.93 47.04
C SER A 297 12.87 -21.20 47.06
N ASN A 298 12.83 -22.02 46.01
CA ASN A 298 13.67 -23.21 45.89
C ASN A 298 15.15 -22.85 45.72
N TYR A 299 15.47 -21.80 44.96
CA TYR A 299 16.84 -21.32 44.82
C TYR A 299 17.41 -20.83 46.15
N LYS A 300 16.63 -20.08 46.95
CA LYS A 300 17.05 -19.69 48.31
C LYS A 300 17.37 -20.89 49.21
N ILE A 301 16.56 -21.95 49.16
CA ILE A 301 16.81 -23.18 49.92
C ILE A 301 18.09 -23.89 49.43
N ILE A 302 18.35 -23.86 48.13
CA ILE A 302 19.59 -24.43 47.55
C ILE A 302 20.80 -23.62 48.00
N ASP A 303 20.74 -22.29 47.95
CA ASP A 303 21.82 -21.40 48.40
C ASP A 303 22.14 -21.61 49.89
N GLU A 304 21.11 -21.75 50.74
CA GLU A 304 21.31 -22.10 52.16
C GLU A 304 22.00 -23.46 52.33
N LYS A 305 21.61 -24.48 51.56
CA LYS A 305 22.26 -25.80 51.60
C LYS A 305 23.70 -25.76 51.10
N VAL A 306 23.98 -24.97 50.05
CA VAL A 306 25.35 -24.79 49.52
C VAL A 306 26.22 -24.08 50.56
N ALA A 307 25.70 -23.06 51.24
CA ALA A 307 26.42 -22.38 52.32
C ALA A 307 26.80 -23.33 53.47
N VAL A 308 25.89 -24.24 53.86
CA VAL A 308 26.17 -25.27 54.88
C VAL A 308 27.27 -26.23 54.40
N VAL A 309 27.24 -26.65 53.13
CA VAL A 309 28.29 -27.53 52.56
C VAL A 309 29.64 -26.81 52.50
N ASP A 310 29.66 -25.52 52.16
CA ASP A 310 30.88 -24.70 52.16
C ASP A 310 31.46 -24.56 53.57
N GLU A 311 30.62 -24.35 54.60
CA GLU A 311 31.06 -24.33 56.00
C GLU A 311 31.63 -25.68 56.45
N ASP A 312 30.96 -26.79 56.11
CA ASP A 312 31.45 -28.15 56.41
C ASP A 312 32.78 -28.44 55.70
N PHE A 313 32.94 -27.99 54.45
CA PHE A 313 34.17 -28.13 53.69
C PHE A 313 35.32 -27.33 54.31
N ILE A 314 35.08 -26.06 54.68
CA ILE A 314 36.06 -25.21 55.36
C ILE A 314 36.47 -25.81 56.71
N THR A 315 35.51 -26.35 57.47
CA THR A 315 35.75 -26.96 58.77
C THR A 315 36.60 -28.23 58.66
N ASN A 316 36.28 -29.09 57.69
CA ASN A 316 37.08 -30.28 57.40
C ASN A 316 38.49 -29.93 56.91
N PHE A 317 38.63 -28.90 56.08
CA PHE A 317 39.94 -28.45 55.60
C PHE A 317 40.80 -27.90 56.75
N LYS A 318 40.22 -27.14 57.68
CA LYS A 318 40.90 -26.70 58.91
C LYS A 318 41.39 -27.87 59.78
N MET A 319 40.52 -28.85 60.05
CA MET A 319 40.89 -30.04 60.84
C MET A 319 42.01 -30.85 60.18
N MET A 320 42.00 -30.96 58.85
CA MET A 320 43.06 -31.64 58.10
C MET A 320 44.38 -30.86 58.16
N ASN A 321 44.33 -29.53 58.09
CA ASN A 321 45.51 -28.67 58.19
C ASN A 321 46.16 -28.75 59.58
N GLU A 322 45.37 -28.64 60.65
CA GLU A 322 45.85 -28.77 62.04
C GLU A 322 46.45 -30.16 62.31
N LYS A 323 45.84 -31.21 61.77
CA LYS A 323 46.37 -32.58 61.87
C LYS A 323 47.73 -32.70 61.17
N ASN A 324 47.87 -32.14 59.97
CA ASN A 324 49.14 -32.14 59.24
C ASN A 324 50.21 -31.32 59.97
N GLU A 325 49.86 -30.18 60.55
CA GLU A 325 50.79 -29.35 61.34
C GLU A 325 51.29 -30.09 62.59
N SER A 326 50.42 -30.86 63.26
CA SER A 326 50.83 -31.71 64.39
C SER A 326 51.79 -32.84 63.96
N ASN A 327 51.57 -33.43 62.78
CA ASN A 327 52.44 -34.47 62.23
C ASN A 327 53.82 -33.91 61.85
N PHE A 328 53.88 -32.69 61.30
CA PHE A 328 55.15 -32.02 61.00
C PHE A 328 55.93 -31.69 62.28
N LYS A 329 55.28 -31.21 63.35
CA LYS A 329 55.93 -31.00 64.66
C LYS A 329 56.51 -32.28 65.25
N MET A 330 55.77 -33.39 65.19
CA MET A 330 56.28 -34.70 65.65
C MET A 330 57.48 -35.19 64.82
N MET A 331 57.51 -34.86 63.53
CA MET A 331 58.62 -35.23 62.64
C MET A 331 59.88 -34.40 62.92
N ASP A 332 59.73 -33.10 63.22
CA ASP A 332 60.84 -32.23 63.63
C ASP A 332 61.44 -32.67 64.97
N GLU A 333 60.61 -32.95 65.99
CA GLU A 333 61.08 -33.45 67.29
C GLU A 333 61.82 -34.79 67.17
N LYS A 334 61.35 -35.67 66.28
CA LYS A 334 61.99 -36.96 66.00
C LYS A 334 63.35 -36.78 65.32
N ASN A 335 63.45 -35.87 64.35
CA ASN A 335 64.70 -35.56 63.67
C ASN A 335 65.71 -34.91 64.61
N GLU A 336 65.28 -34.02 65.50
CA GLU A 336 66.17 -33.39 66.48
C GLU A 336 66.72 -34.39 67.50
N SER A 337 65.93 -35.39 67.92
CA SER A 337 66.45 -36.49 68.75
C SER A 337 67.48 -37.36 68.02
N ASN A 338 67.29 -37.58 66.71
CA ASN A 338 68.23 -38.34 65.89
C ASN A 338 69.55 -37.59 65.68
N PHE A 339 69.51 -36.26 65.52
CA PHE A 339 70.72 -35.43 65.42
C PHE A 339 71.52 -35.41 66.74
N LYS A 340 70.85 -35.31 67.91
CA LYS A 340 71.52 -35.43 69.22
C LYS A 340 72.23 -36.78 69.42
N MET A 341 71.60 -37.86 68.95
CA MET A 341 72.18 -39.21 69.03
C MET A 341 73.37 -39.42 68.08
N MET A 342 73.46 -38.61 67.02
CA MET A 342 74.56 -38.60 66.06
C MET A 342 75.77 -37.82 66.60
N ASP A 343 75.54 -36.69 67.29
CA ASP A 343 76.59 -35.92 67.97
C ASP A 343 77.27 -36.75 69.09
N GLU A 344 76.51 -37.49 69.90
CA GLU A 344 77.09 -38.37 70.93
C GLU A 344 77.95 -39.51 70.35
N LYS A 345 77.61 -40.00 69.14
CA LYS A 345 78.42 -41.00 68.44
C LYS A 345 79.70 -40.42 67.87
N VAL A 346 79.69 -39.17 67.41
CA VAL A 346 80.88 -38.49 66.89
C VAL A 346 81.87 -38.20 68.02
N VAL A 347 81.39 -37.79 69.19
CA VAL A 347 82.24 -37.60 70.39
C VAL A 347 82.89 -38.91 70.85
N ALA A 348 82.16 -40.03 70.82
CA ALA A 348 82.71 -41.36 71.15
C ALA A 348 83.73 -41.89 70.12
N ILE A 349 83.69 -41.41 68.87
CA ILE A 349 84.69 -41.73 67.84
C ILE A 349 85.97 -40.94 68.07
N ASP A 350 85.88 -39.66 68.40
CA ASP A 350 87.05 -38.82 68.68
C ASP A 350 87.87 -39.33 69.88
N GLU A 351 87.22 -39.75 70.97
CA GLU A 351 87.91 -40.33 72.12
C GLU A 351 88.62 -41.66 71.80
N LYS A 352 88.04 -42.49 70.92
CA LYS A 352 88.66 -43.73 70.44
C LYS A 352 89.89 -43.48 69.56
N VAL A 353 89.84 -42.45 68.70
CA VAL A 353 90.96 -42.09 67.81
C VAL A 353 92.14 -41.54 68.61
N ILE A 354 91.88 -40.69 69.62
CA ILE A 354 92.92 -40.14 70.51
C ILE A 354 93.61 -41.26 71.31
N THR A 355 92.84 -42.22 71.82
CA THR A 355 93.37 -43.34 72.63
C THR A 355 94.22 -44.30 71.80
N ASN A 356 93.84 -44.57 70.55
CA ASN A 356 94.61 -45.40 69.63
C ASN A 356 95.91 -44.74 69.16
N PHE A 357 95.93 -43.42 68.92
CA PHE A 357 97.16 -42.69 68.59
C PHE A 357 98.17 -42.71 69.74
N LYS A 358 97.70 -42.64 70.99
CA LYS A 358 98.57 -42.68 72.18
C LYS A 358 99.27 -44.05 72.35
N MET A 359 98.53 -45.15 72.18
CA MET A 359 99.09 -46.51 72.24
C MET A 359 100.04 -46.84 71.08
N MET A 360 99.81 -46.25 69.89
CA MET A 360 100.69 -46.44 68.74
C MET A 360 102.03 -45.72 68.89
N ASN A 361 102.05 -44.56 69.55
CA ASN A 361 103.27 -43.79 69.79
C ASN A 361 104.19 -44.49 70.81
N GLU A 362 103.65 -44.98 71.93
CA GLU A 362 104.41 -45.71 72.95
C GLU A 362 104.99 -47.03 72.42
N LYS A 363 104.27 -47.71 71.52
CA LYS A 363 104.74 -48.94 70.87
C LYS A 363 105.90 -48.68 69.89
N ASN A 364 105.85 -47.59 69.12
CA ASN A 364 106.92 -47.23 68.20
C ASN A 364 108.20 -46.80 68.93
N GLU A 365 108.10 -46.10 70.06
CA GLU A 365 109.26 -45.66 70.84
C GLU A 365 110.01 -46.84 71.50
N SER A 366 109.29 -47.89 71.92
CA SER A 366 109.91 -49.13 72.43
C SER A 366 110.64 -49.93 71.33
N ASN A 367 110.12 -49.92 70.10
CA ASN A 367 110.73 -50.61 68.96
C ASN A 367 111.99 -49.90 68.45
N PHE A 368 112.04 -48.57 68.52
CA PHE A 368 113.25 -47.80 68.16
C PHE A 368 114.41 -48.07 69.13
N LYS A 369 114.18 -48.09 70.45
CA LYS A 369 115.23 -48.42 71.44
C LYS A 369 115.79 -49.83 71.29
N ALA A 370 114.94 -50.82 71.00
CA ALA A 370 115.38 -52.20 70.77
C ALA A 370 116.14 -52.40 69.44
N THR A 371 115.94 -51.51 68.47
CA THR A 371 116.65 -51.53 67.17
C THR A 371 118.03 -50.89 67.29
N ASP A 372 118.16 -49.79 68.05
CA ASP A 372 119.45 -49.14 68.30
C ASP A 372 120.44 -50.06 69.05
N GLU A 373 120.00 -50.78 70.08
CA GLU A 373 120.87 -51.72 70.81
C GLU A 373 121.32 -52.91 69.95
N LYS A 374 120.48 -53.38 69.02
CA LYS A 374 120.85 -54.44 68.05
C LYS A 374 121.87 -53.96 67.01
N VAL A 375 121.74 -52.73 66.53
CA VAL A 375 122.66 -52.14 65.54
C VAL A 375 124.05 -51.89 66.15
N ILE A 376 124.11 -51.38 67.38
CA ILE A 376 125.37 -51.16 68.11
C ILE A 376 126.12 -52.49 68.34
N THR A 377 125.40 -53.55 68.71
CA THR A 377 125.99 -54.86 69.01
C THR A 377 126.51 -55.56 67.74
N ASN A 378 125.81 -55.42 66.61
CA ASN A 378 126.25 -55.96 65.33
C ASN A 378 127.47 -55.22 64.74
N PHE A 379 127.54 -53.88 64.90
CA PHE A 379 128.70 -53.11 64.45
C PHE A 379 129.98 -53.49 65.20
N LYS A 380 129.87 -53.80 66.50
CA LYS A 380 131.03 -54.20 67.32
C LYS A 380 131.61 -55.55 66.89
N MET A 381 130.75 -56.55 66.63
CA MET A 381 131.18 -57.87 66.13
C MET A 381 131.74 -57.84 64.70
N MET A 382 131.23 -56.94 63.85
CA MET A 382 131.73 -56.78 62.47
C MET A 382 133.11 -56.13 62.43
N ASN A 383 133.41 -55.21 63.35
CA ASN A 383 134.71 -54.57 63.44
C ASN A 383 135.81 -55.55 63.88
N GLU A 384 135.54 -56.35 64.92
CA GLU A 384 136.50 -57.38 65.42
C GLU A 384 136.78 -58.47 64.37
N LYS A 385 135.77 -58.84 63.56
CA LYS A 385 135.93 -59.81 62.47
C LYS A 385 136.76 -59.26 61.29
N ASN A 386 136.60 -57.98 60.96
CA ASN A 386 137.40 -57.34 59.91
C ASN A 386 138.87 -57.18 60.32
N GLU A 387 139.14 -56.84 61.57
CA GLU A 387 140.50 -56.68 62.09
C GLU A 387 141.30 -58.00 62.08
N SER A 388 140.63 -59.13 62.38
CA SER A 388 141.19 -60.48 62.23
C SER A 388 141.51 -60.84 60.77
N ASN A 389 140.68 -60.43 59.82
CA ASN A 389 140.88 -60.75 58.40
C ASN A 389 142.02 -59.93 57.79
N PHE A 390 142.19 -58.67 58.18
CA PHE A 390 143.30 -57.82 57.71
C PHE A 390 144.67 -58.35 58.17
N LYS A 391 144.80 -58.82 59.42
CA LYS A 391 146.05 -59.44 59.90
C LYS A 391 146.47 -60.67 59.09
N MET A 392 145.51 -61.51 58.73
CA MET A 392 145.77 -62.72 57.94
C MET A 392 146.14 -62.41 56.48
N MET A 393 145.68 -61.26 55.96
CA MET A 393 145.98 -60.78 54.62
C MET A 393 147.40 -60.17 54.54
N ASP A 394 147.84 -59.46 55.57
CA ASP A 394 149.22 -58.94 55.68
C ASP A 394 150.26 -60.08 55.72
N GLU A 395 149.99 -61.15 56.47
CA GLU A 395 150.90 -62.31 56.52
C GLU A 395 151.03 -63.02 55.16
N LYS A 396 149.94 -63.12 54.40
CA LYS A 396 149.96 -63.68 53.04
C LYS A 396 150.65 -62.75 52.04
N MET A 397 150.49 -61.44 52.19
CA MET A 397 151.11 -60.44 51.31
C MET A 397 152.64 -60.43 51.49
N ASN A 398 153.12 -60.53 52.73
CA ASN A 398 154.56 -60.63 53.02
C ASN A 398 155.17 -61.93 52.46
N ALA A 399 154.45 -63.05 52.54
CA ALA A 399 154.89 -64.31 51.92
C ALA A 399 154.91 -64.24 50.38
N PHE A 400 154.00 -63.46 49.76
CA PHE A 400 153.98 -63.23 48.33
C PHE A 400 155.13 -62.33 47.87
N GLN A 401 155.42 -61.25 48.58
CA GLN A 401 156.51 -60.35 48.23
C GLN A 401 157.89 -61.01 48.31
N ASN A 402 158.14 -61.88 49.29
CA ASN A 402 159.39 -62.64 49.34
C ASN A 402 159.58 -63.53 48.11
N LYS A 403 158.51 -64.13 47.57
CA LYS A 403 158.56 -64.87 46.30
C LYS A 403 158.78 -63.97 45.08
N VAL A 404 158.24 -62.76 45.09
CA VAL A 404 158.50 -61.76 44.03
C VAL A 404 159.98 -61.34 44.04
N GLY A 405 160.58 -61.16 45.21
CA GLY A 405 162.01 -60.86 45.33
C GLY A 405 162.93 -61.96 44.77
N GLU A 406 162.55 -63.24 44.91
CA GLU A 406 163.25 -64.35 44.27
C GLU A 406 163.13 -64.32 42.74
N ILE A 407 161.97 -63.90 42.20
CA ILE A 407 161.72 -63.77 40.76
C ILE A 407 162.49 -62.57 40.19
N GLU A 408 162.54 -61.44 40.88
CA GLU A 408 163.31 -60.26 40.44
C GLU A 408 164.82 -60.55 40.41
N GLY A 409 165.33 -61.34 41.36
CA GLY A 409 166.70 -61.86 41.33
C GLY A 409 166.99 -62.71 40.08
N ALA A 410 166.02 -63.53 39.65
CA ALA A 410 166.12 -64.28 38.40
C ALA A 410 166.06 -63.37 37.16
N ILE A 411 165.22 -62.33 37.16
CA ILE A 411 165.12 -61.34 36.07
C ILE A 411 166.41 -60.54 35.93
N SER A 412 167.05 -60.16 37.04
CA SER A 412 168.36 -59.48 37.04
C SER A 412 169.42 -60.34 36.33
N SER A 413 169.42 -61.65 36.60
CA SER A 413 170.33 -62.60 35.95
C SER A 413 170.01 -62.80 34.45
N ILE A 414 168.74 -62.72 34.05
CA ILE A 414 168.33 -62.78 32.64
C ILE A 414 168.71 -61.50 31.89
N ASN A 415 168.57 -60.33 32.51
CA ASN A 415 168.86 -59.07 31.81
C ASN A 415 170.37 -58.81 31.65
N GLU A 416 171.20 -59.27 32.59
CA GLU A 416 172.66 -59.36 32.39
C GLU A 416 173.02 -60.25 31.19
N ASN A 417 172.25 -61.30 30.92
CA ASN A 417 172.43 -62.11 29.71
C ASN A 417 171.95 -61.40 28.43
N ILE A 418 171.00 -60.45 28.52
CA ILE A 418 170.54 -59.64 27.38
C ILE A 418 171.53 -58.51 27.05
N GLN A 419 172.16 -57.90 28.07
CA GLN A 419 173.34 -57.05 27.92
C GLN A 419 174.45 -57.73 27.09
N LEU A 420 174.60 -59.06 27.22
CA LEU A 420 175.57 -59.85 26.45
C LEU A 420 175.14 -60.14 25.00
N LEU A 421 173.85 -60.13 24.68
CA LEU A 421 173.35 -60.45 23.33
C LEU A 421 173.23 -59.22 22.42
N LEU A 422 172.86 -58.05 22.98
CA LEU A 422 172.76 -56.82 22.18
C LEU A 422 174.12 -56.19 21.85
N SER A 423 175.12 -56.41 22.71
CA SER A 423 176.53 -56.10 22.41
C SER A 423 177.10 -56.94 21.25
N VAL A 424 176.41 -58.00 20.83
CA VAL A 424 176.79 -58.88 19.71
C VAL A 424 176.05 -58.55 18.41
N LEU A 425 174.83 -58.00 18.44
CA LEU A 425 173.97 -57.92 17.25
C LEU A 425 174.00 -56.64 16.42
N SER A 426 174.25 -55.44 16.98
CA SER A 426 174.18 -54.19 16.17
C SER A 426 175.52 -53.54 15.85
N LYS A 427 176.60 -54.30 16.07
CA LYS A 427 177.92 -54.19 15.45
C LYS A 427 177.89 -54.28 13.90
N LYS A 428 176.79 -53.88 13.21
CA LYS A 428 176.48 -54.32 11.84
C LYS A 428 175.87 -53.30 10.83
N SER A 429 175.71 -52.01 11.12
CA SER A 429 175.29 -51.04 10.06
C SER A 429 175.50 -49.57 10.51
N ASP A 430 176.73 -49.11 10.66
CA ASP A 430 177.51 -48.39 9.65
C ASP A 430 177.18 -48.70 8.16
N LEU A 431 176.57 -47.73 7.47
CA LEU A 431 176.77 -47.41 6.04
C LEU A 431 176.15 -46.05 5.69
#